data_AF-A0A821JYR1-F1
#
_entry.id   AF-A0A821JYR1-F1
#
_cell.length_a   1.000
_cell.length_b   1.000
_cell.length_c   1.000
_cell.angle_alpha   90.00
_cell.angle_beta   90.00
_cell.angle_gamma   90.00
#
_symmetry.space_group_name_H-M   'P 1'
#
loop_
_entity.id
_entity.type
_entity.pdbx_description
1 polymer ?
#
loop_
_entity_poly.entity_id
_entity_poly.type
_entity_poly.pdbx_seq_one_letter_code
_entity_poly.pdbx_strand_id
1 'polypeptide(L)'
;NGGCSNAFTNDDHTNFNFDINPSLLPHALDIFAQFFISPLFAASSIDRELEAVNSEYEANLFKDTWRISQLEKSTSDPKHPYSGFSIGNTESLRIIPKQRGIDIRQVLLDFHKTEYSSNRMSLAVLGNQSLDELQSLVIKSFKE
;
A
#
# COMPACT_ATOMS: atom_id res chain seq x y z
N ASN A 1 20.20 -9.20 1.66
CA ASN A 1 19.82 -9.64 3.02
C ASN A 1 19.03 -10.96 3.07
N GLY A 2 18.92 -11.71 1.96
CA GLY A 2 18.33 -13.05 1.93
C GLY A 2 16.83 -13.11 2.19
N GLY A 3 16.11 -12.01 1.96
CA GLY A 3 14.66 -11.96 2.16
C GLY A 3 13.95 -11.16 1.09
N CYS A 4 12.63 -11.13 1.19
CA CYS A 4 11.68 -10.58 0.23
C CYS A 4 10.63 -9.70 0.94
N SER A 5 9.98 -8.83 0.18
CA SER A 5 8.86 -8.01 0.67
C SER A 5 7.73 -7.99 -0.34
N ASN A 6 6.50 -7.88 0.13
CA ASN A 6 5.34 -7.69 -0.73
C ASN A 6 4.27 -6.85 -0.03
N ALA A 7 3.32 -6.35 -0.81
CA ALA A 7 2.13 -5.69 -0.32
C ALA A 7 0.94 -6.00 -1.22
N PHE A 8 -0.27 -5.91 -0.67
CA PHE A 8 -1.50 -5.96 -1.46
C PHE A 8 -2.58 -5.08 -0.84
N THR A 9 -3.50 -4.65 -1.68
CA THR A 9 -4.66 -3.82 -1.30
C THR A 9 -5.93 -4.58 -1.66
N ASN A 10 -6.81 -4.74 -0.67
CA ASN A 10 -8.17 -5.25 -0.83
C ASN A 10 -9.19 -4.12 -0.61
N ASP A 11 -10.47 -4.46 -0.65
CA ASP A 11 -11.56 -3.48 -0.53
C ASP A 11 -11.55 -2.71 0.80
N ASP A 12 -11.02 -3.30 1.89
CA ASP A 12 -11.08 -2.75 3.26
C ASP A 12 -9.74 -2.74 4.02
N HIS A 13 -8.66 -3.25 3.42
CA HIS A 13 -7.33 -3.27 4.07
C HIS A 13 -6.17 -3.23 3.09
N THR A 14 -5.04 -2.69 3.57
CA THR A 14 -3.74 -2.78 2.92
C THR A 14 -2.82 -3.59 3.81
N ASN A 15 -2.17 -4.62 3.25
CA ASN A 15 -1.21 -5.44 3.99
C ASN A 15 0.20 -5.24 3.42
N PHE A 16 1.17 -5.03 4.31
CA PHE A 16 2.58 -5.01 3.99
C PHE A 16 3.28 -6.10 4.79
N ASN A 17 4.16 -6.87 4.14
CA ASN A 17 4.92 -7.92 4.81
C ASN A 17 6.32 -8.03 4.21
N PHE A 18 7.27 -8.51 5.03
CA PHE A 18 8.61 -8.83 4.59
C PHE A 18 9.20 -9.95 5.44
N ASP A 19 10.19 -10.64 4.89
CA ASP A 19 11.12 -11.48 5.62
C ASP A 19 12.57 -11.00 5.40
N ILE A 20 13.44 -11.35 6.34
CA ILE A 20 14.85 -11.00 6.29
C ILE A 20 15.67 -11.96 7.16
N ASN A 21 16.98 -12.02 6.93
CA ASN A 21 17.89 -12.66 7.87
C ASN A 21 17.65 -12.14 9.31
N PRO A 22 17.48 -13.03 10.31
CA PRO A 22 17.12 -12.63 11.68
C PRO A 22 18.05 -11.59 12.32
N SER A 23 19.34 -11.60 11.99
CA SER A 23 20.33 -10.65 12.51
C SER A 23 20.09 -9.20 12.04
N LEU A 24 19.35 -9.02 10.94
CA LEU A 24 19.05 -7.72 10.33
C LEU A 24 17.65 -7.21 10.65
N LEU A 25 16.84 -8.00 11.38
CA LEU A 25 15.47 -7.64 11.74
C LEU A 25 15.36 -6.26 12.43
N PRO A 26 16.22 -5.89 13.41
CA PRO A 26 16.12 -4.58 14.05
C PRO A 26 16.23 -3.41 13.07
N HIS A 27 17.12 -3.51 12.08
CA HIS A 27 17.33 -2.46 11.08
C HIS A 27 16.21 -2.44 10.04
N ALA A 28 15.75 -3.61 9.60
CA ALA A 28 14.64 -3.70 8.66
C ALA A 28 13.32 -3.19 9.25
N LEU A 29 13.07 -3.45 10.54
CA LEU A 29 11.89 -2.97 11.24
C LEU A 29 11.86 -1.43 11.32
N ASP A 30 13.03 -0.81 11.54
CA ASP A 30 13.17 0.65 11.54
C ASP A 30 12.83 1.26 10.18
N ILE A 31 13.34 0.69 9.09
CA ILE A 31 13.00 1.11 7.71
C ILE A 31 11.51 0.89 7.43
N PHE A 32 10.98 -0.26 7.82
CA PHE A 32 9.59 -0.63 7.59
C PHE A 32 8.62 0.30 8.31
N ALA A 33 8.93 0.70 9.54
CA ALA A 33 8.12 1.66 10.30
C ALA A 33 7.97 3.01 9.57
N GLN A 34 9.00 3.46 8.85
CA GLN A 34 8.96 4.74 8.12
C GLN A 34 7.92 4.79 7.00
N PHE A 35 7.43 3.64 6.51
CA PHE A 35 6.34 3.60 5.53
C PHE A 35 5.04 4.15 6.13
N PHE A 36 4.85 3.96 7.43
CA PHE A 36 3.65 4.35 8.16
C PHE A 36 3.80 5.71 8.85
N ILE A 37 5.04 6.14 9.14
CA ILE A 37 5.32 7.40 9.86
C ILE A 37 5.45 8.59 8.89
N SER A 38 6.37 8.51 7.92
CA SER A 38 6.71 9.65 7.06
C SER A 38 7.14 9.24 5.65
N PRO A 39 6.23 8.67 4.83
CA PRO A 39 6.53 8.36 3.44
C PRO A 39 6.82 9.64 2.63
N LEU A 40 7.86 9.59 1.80
CA LEU A 40 8.31 10.77 1.04
C LEU A 40 7.35 11.16 -0.11
N PHE A 41 6.69 10.16 -0.70
CA PHE A 41 5.98 10.26 -1.98
C PHE A 41 6.74 11.13 -2.99
N ALA A 42 7.99 10.76 -3.26
CA ALA A 42 8.88 11.54 -4.11
C ALA A 42 8.29 11.66 -5.52
N ALA A 43 8.21 12.88 -6.05
CA ALA A 43 7.63 13.15 -7.37
C ALA A 43 8.30 12.33 -8.48
N SER A 44 9.62 12.12 -8.39
CA SER A 44 10.40 11.30 -9.32
C SER A 44 10.09 9.80 -9.28
N SER A 45 9.43 9.32 -8.22
CA SER A 45 8.98 7.92 -8.09
C SER A 45 7.53 7.75 -8.49
N ILE A 46 6.67 8.75 -8.24
CA ILE A 46 5.23 8.67 -8.57
C ILE A 46 5.01 8.28 -10.03
N ASP A 47 5.70 8.93 -10.96
CA ASP A 47 5.50 8.63 -12.39
C ASP A 47 5.88 7.20 -12.77
N ARG A 48 6.90 6.63 -12.12
CA ARG A 48 7.32 5.25 -12.35
C ARG A 48 6.32 4.26 -11.75
N GLU A 49 5.84 4.53 -10.54
CA GLU A 49 4.85 3.68 -9.89
C GLU A 49 3.50 3.68 -10.62
N LEU A 50 3.11 4.81 -11.21
CA LEU A 50 1.91 4.89 -12.05
C LEU A 50 1.99 3.99 -13.30
N GLU A 51 3.17 3.89 -13.92
CA GLU A 51 3.42 2.96 -15.03
C GLU A 51 3.33 1.49 -14.57
N ALA A 52 3.84 1.19 -13.37
CA ALA A 52 3.76 -0.14 -12.78
C ALA A 52 2.30 -0.55 -12.51
N VAL A 53 1.50 0.33 -11.91
CA VAL A 53 0.06 0.11 -11.68
C VAL A 53 -0.69 -0.09 -13.00
N ASN A 54 -0.37 0.72 -14.03
CA ASN A 54 -0.97 0.52 -15.34
C ASN A 54 -0.61 -0.84 -15.95
N SER A 55 0.65 -1.26 -15.82
CA SER A 55 1.10 -2.57 -16.30
C SER A 55 0.39 -3.72 -15.58
N GLU A 56 0.14 -3.59 -14.27
CA GLU A 56 -0.66 -4.56 -13.52
C GLU A 56 -2.11 -4.63 -14.03
N TYR A 57 -2.74 -3.47 -14.26
CA TYR A 57 -4.08 -3.41 -14.85
C TYR A 57 -4.13 -4.09 -16.22
N GLU A 58 -3.19 -3.79 -17.11
CA GLU A 58 -3.11 -4.39 -18.46
C GLU A 58 -2.91 -5.91 -18.39
N ALA A 59 -2.05 -6.39 -17.48
CA ALA A 59 -1.85 -7.82 -17.26
C ALA A 59 -3.11 -8.53 -16.74
N ASN A 60 -4.00 -7.81 -16.04
CA ASN A 60 -5.24 -8.35 -15.47
C ASN A 60 -6.43 -8.27 -16.43
N LEU A 61 -6.36 -7.46 -17.51
CA LEU A 61 -7.46 -7.20 -18.43
C LEU A 61 -8.05 -8.47 -19.09
N PHE A 62 -7.20 -9.46 -19.33
CA PHE A 62 -7.55 -10.72 -19.99
C PHE A 62 -7.79 -11.89 -19.02
N LYS A 63 -7.69 -11.65 -17.71
CA LYS A 63 -7.92 -12.68 -16.69
C LYS A 63 -9.40 -12.69 -16.30
N ASP A 64 -10.09 -13.80 -16.52
CA ASP A 64 -11.55 -13.90 -16.27
C ASP A 64 -11.91 -13.60 -14.81
N THR A 65 -11.07 -13.98 -13.84
CA THR A 65 -11.29 -13.64 -12.42
C THR A 65 -11.44 -12.14 -12.19
N TRP A 66 -10.59 -11.32 -12.84
CA TRP A 66 -10.64 -9.86 -12.72
C TRP A 66 -11.81 -9.26 -13.51
N ARG A 67 -12.10 -9.81 -14.69
CA ARG A 67 -13.24 -9.39 -15.52
C ARG A 67 -14.57 -9.62 -14.82
N ILE A 68 -14.75 -10.80 -14.22
CA ILE A 68 -15.96 -11.16 -13.46
C ILE A 68 -16.08 -10.29 -12.21
N SER A 69 -14.98 -10.09 -11.46
CA SER A 69 -14.96 -9.22 -10.28
C SER A 69 -15.38 -7.78 -10.63
N GLN A 70 -14.81 -7.19 -11.69
CA GLN A 70 -15.19 -5.83 -12.10
C GLN A 70 -16.62 -5.77 -12.67
N LEU A 71 -17.10 -6.82 -13.35
CA LEU A 71 -18.48 -6.92 -13.82
C LEU A 71 -19.45 -6.89 -12.63
N GLU A 72 -19.23 -7.72 -11.62
CA GLU A 72 -20.02 -7.75 -10.38
C GLU A 72 -20.09 -6.36 -9.74
N LYS A 73 -18.92 -5.72 -9.53
CA LYS A 73 -18.83 -4.35 -9.02
C LYS A 73 -19.64 -3.36 -9.86
N SER A 74 -19.52 -3.41 -11.19
CA SER A 74 -20.24 -2.50 -12.10
C SER A 74 -21.76 -2.71 -12.13
N THR A 75 -22.23 -3.89 -11.73
CA THR A 75 -23.67 -4.23 -11.65
C THR A 75 -24.28 -4.01 -10.27
N SER A 76 -23.44 -3.64 -9.27
CA SER A 76 -23.89 -3.27 -7.93
C SER A 76 -24.47 -1.85 -7.89
N ASP A 77 -24.96 -1.39 -6.74
CA ASP A 77 -25.47 -0.03 -6.58
C ASP A 77 -24.37 1.00 -6.92
N PRO A 78 -24.55 1.86 -7.94
CA PRO A 78 -23.53 2.83 -8.36
C PRO A 78 -23.24 3.91 -7.31
N LYS A 79 -24.05 4.01 -6.24
CA LYS A 79 -23.80 4.90 -5.09
C LYS A 79 -22.97 4.24 -4.01
N HIS A 80 -22.78 2.92 -4.06
CA HIS A 80 -22.03 2.18 -3.06
C HIS A 80 -20.54 2.12 -3.43
N PRO A 81 -19.58 2.33 -2.50
CA PRO A 81 -18.14 2.33 -2.81
C PRO A 81 -17.62 1.08 -3.52
N TYR A 82 -18.27 -0.06 -3.28
CA TYR A 82 -17.97 -1.33 -3.93
C TYR A 82 -18.02 -1.27 -5.46
N SER A 83 -18.84 -0.38 -6.06
CA SER A 83 -18.95 -0.25 -7.52
C SER A 83 -17.73 0.37 -8.19
N GLY A 84 -16.76 0.86 -7.41
CA GLY A 84 -15.56 1.53 -7.89
C GLY A 84 -14.61 0.62 -8.67
N PHE A 85 -13.73 1.24 -9.45
CA PHE A 85 -12.59 0.59 -10.09
C PHE A 85 -11.37 0.68 -9.17
N SER A 86 -10.97 -0.45 -8.58
CA SER A 86 -10.01 -0.47 -7.46
C SER A 86 -8.53 -0.59 -7.87
N ILE A 87 -8.22 -1.11 -9.06
CA ILE A 87 -6.82 -1.29 -9.50
C ILE A 87 -6.18 0.06 -9.84
N GLY A 88 -6.95 0.93 -10.51
CA GLY A 88 -6.42 2.15 -11.11
C GLY A 88 -5.68 1.87 -12.43
N ASN A 89 -5.45 2.92 -13.21
CA ASN A 89 -4.70 2.89 -14.46
C ASN A 89 -4.23 4.30 -14.83
N THR A 90 -3.58 4.44 -15.99
CA THR A 90 -3.12 5.75 -16.50
C THR A 90 -4.26 6.77 -16.60
N GLU A 91 -5.46 6.34 -16.99
CA GLU A 91 -6.61 7.22 -17.13
C GLU A 91 -7.04 7.78 -15.77
N SER A 92 -7.27 6.91 -14.77
CA SER A 92 -7.79 7.29 -13.47
C SER A 92 -6.77 7.98 -12.56
N LEU A 93 -5.48 7.66 -12.70
CA LEU A 93 -4.44 8.14 -11.78
C LEU A 93 -3.52 9.22 -12.38
N ARG A 94 -3.53 9.42 -13.71
CA ARG A 94 -2.68 10.44 -14.36
C ARG A 94 -3.47 11.41 -15.23
N ILE A 95 -4.24 10.90 -16.20
CA ILE A 95 -4.90 11.75 -17.21
C ILE A 95 -6.03 12.57 -16.59
N ILE A 96 -7.01 11.91 -15.96
CA ILE A 96 -8.17 12.59 -15.35
C ILE A 96 -7.74 13.55 -14.23
N PRO A 97 -6.85 13.17 -13.29
CA PRO A 97 -6.37 14.09 -12.26
C PRO A 97 -5.68 15.33 -12.83
N LYS A 98 -4.79 15.15 -13.82
CA LYS A 98 -4.08 16.26 -14.47
C LYS A 98 -5.02 17.22 -15.19
N GLN A 99 -6.02 16.69 -15.90
CA GLN A 99 -7.05 17.52 -16.56
C GLN A 99 -7.88 18.33 -15.56
N ARG A 100 -8.06 17.82 -14.34
CA ARG A 100 -8.78 18.47 -13.25
C ARG A 100 -7.90 19.36 -12.37
N GLY A 101 -6.60 19.48 -12.68
CA GLY A 101 -5.65 20.23 -11.85
C GLY A 101 -5.41 19.63 -10.47
N ILE A 102 -5.63 18.32 -10.31
CA ILE A 102 -5.42 17.60 -9.05
C ILE A 102 -3.95 17.20 -8.92
N ASP A 103 -3.31 17.61 -7.84
CA ASP A 103 -1.98 17.13 -7.47
C ASP A 103 -2.08 15.75 -6.78
N ILE A 104 -1.74 14.70 -7.51
CA ILE A 104 -1.78 13.32 -7.01
C ILE A 104 -0.84 13.11 -5.83
N ARG A 105 0.30 13.81 -5.76
CA ARG A 105 1.20 13.71 -4.61
C ARG A 105 0.51 14.22 -3.35
N GLN A 106 -0.20 15.34 -3.45
CA GLN A 106 -0.94 15.89 -2.32
C GLN A 106 -2.08 14.94 -1.90
N VAL A 107 -2.78 14.34 -2.87
CA VAL A 107 -3.82 13.33 -2.57
C VAL A 107 -3.24 12.13 -1.81
N LEU A 108 -2.06 11.62 -2.20
CA LEU A 108 -1.40 10.52 -1.49
C LEU A 108 -0.99 10.90 -0.05
N LEU A 109 -0.46 12.12 0.14
CA LEU A 109 -0.11 12.64 1.46
C LEU A 109 -1.35 12.80 2.34
N ASP A 110 -2.44 13.34 1.81
CA ASP A 110 -3.68 13.55 2.54
C ASP A 110 -4.36 12.21 2.89
N PHE A 111 -4.33 11.26 1.96
CA PHE A 111 -4.83 9.90 2.18
C PHE A 111 -4.02 9.18 3.26
N HIS A 112 -2.69 9.21 3.19
CA HIS A 112 -1.83 8.61 4.22
C HIS A 112 -2.09 9.23 5.59
N LYS A 113 -2.11 10.56 5.69
CA LYS A 113 -2.40 11.27 6.94
C LYS A 113 -3.76 10.91 7.55
N THR A 114 -4.76 10.62 6.72
CA THR A 114 -6.14 10.36 7.17
C THR A 114 -6.38 8.89 7.47
N GLU A 115 -5.91 7.98 6.62
CA GLU A 115 -6.25 6.56 6.66
C GLU A 115 -5.20 5.71 7.40
N TYR A 116 -3.93 6.12 7.38
CA TYR A 116 -2.84 5.41 8.05
C TYR A 116 -2.74 5.86 9.52
N SER A 117 -3.81 5.62 10.28
CA SER A 117 -3.88 5.88 11.72
C SER A 117 -3.59 4.63 12.56
N SER A 118 -2.83 4.79 13.65
CA SER A 118 -2.40 3.69 14.51
C SER A 118 -3.56 2.88 15.12
N ASN A 119 -4.73 3.51 15.36
CA ASN A 119 -5.91 2.81 15.88
C ASN A 119 -6.56 1.83 14.88
N ARG A 120 -6.11 1.84 13.62
CA ARG A 120 -6.57 0.95 12.53
C ARG A 120 -5.48 -0.01 12.06
N MET A 121 -4.33 -0.03 12.72
CA MET A 121 -3.19 -0.86 12.34
C MET A 121 -3.06 -2.06 13.27
N SER A 122 -2.50 -3.14 12.72
CA SER A 122 -2.09 -4.32 13.46
C SER A 122 -0.74 -4.78 12.94
N LEU A 123 0.16 -5.15 13.86
CA LEU A 123 1.53 -5.57 13.54
C LEU A 123 1.80 -6.94 14.15
N ALA A 124 2.40 -7.82 13.37
CA ALA A 124 2.98 -9.07 13.82
C ALA A 124 4.47 -9.08 13.51
N VAL A 125 5.30 -9.41 14.50
CA VAL A 125 6.76 -9.53 14.34
C VAL A 125 7.20 -10.90 14.81
N LEU A 126 7.98 -11.58 13.98
CA LEU A 126 8.57 -12.89 14.27
C LEU A 126 10.09 -12.78 14.18
N GLY A 127 10.78 -13.27 15.20
CA GLY A 127 12.24 -13.25 15.28
C GLY A 127 12.77 -14.26 16.30
N ASN A 128 14.08 -14.43 16.34
CA ASN A 128 14.76 -15.34 17.27
C ASN A 128 14.99 -14.72 18.66
N GLN A 129 14.72 -13.43 18.79
CA GLN A 129 14.83 -12.67 20.04
C GLN A 129 13.75 -13.09 21.04
N SER A 130 13.99 -12.82 22.32
CA SER A 130 12.98 -12.96 23.37
C SER A 130 11.80 -12.01 23.15
N LEU A 131 10.66 -12.28 23.80
CA LEU A 131 9.49 -11.41 23.72
C LEU A 131 9.78 -9.98 24.20
N ASP A 132 10.57 -9.83 25.28
CA ASP A 132 10.95 -8.53 25.82
C ASP A 132 11.82 -7.72 24.85
N GLU A 133 12.73 -8.39 24.14
CA GLU A 133 13.55 -7.77 23.10
C GLU A 133 12.72 -7.37 21.89
N LEU A 134 11.83 -8.25 21.40
CA LEU A 134 10.93 -7.94 20.28
C LEU A 134 10.00 -6.78 20.62
N GLN A 135 9.42 -6.75 21.82
CA GLN A 135 8.61 -5.65 22.31
C GLN A 135 9.41 -4.35 22.32
N SER A 136 10.64 -4.37 22.83
CA SER A 136 11.51 -3.19 22.88
C SER A 136 11.85 -2.67 21.49
N LEU A 137 12.09 -3.56 20.53
CA LEU A 137 12.33 -3.20 19.13
C LEU A 137 11.10 -2.54 18.50
N VAL A 138 9.91 -3.14 18.66
CA VAL A 138 8.66 -2.59 18.13
C VAL A 138 8.36 -1.23 18.73
N ILE A 139 8.43 -1.08 20.05
CA ILE A 139 8.21 0.21 20.72
C ILE A 139 9.19 1.26 20.21
N LYS A 140 10.45 0.89 19.99
CA LYS A 140 11.45 1.83 19.47
C LYS A 140 11.13 2.28 18.04
N SER A 141 10.75 1.36 17.16
CA SER A 141 10.52 1.66 15.74
C SER A 141 9.19 2.36 15.46
N PHE A 142 8.13 2.10 16.24
CA PHE A 142 6.76 2.61 16.00
C PHE A 142 6.28 3.60 17.07
N LYS A 143 7.20 4.33 17.72
CA LYS A 143 6.84 5.25 18.82
C LYS A 143 6.16 6.53 18.35
N GLU A 144 6.49 6.97 17.14
CA GLU A 144 5.99 8.22 16.52
C GLU A 144 4.66 8.00 15.82
#